data_AF-A0A3D3X3Z9-F1
#
_entry.id   AF-A0A3D3X3Z9-F1
#
_cell.length_a   1.000
_cell.length_b   1.000
_cell.length_c   1.000
_cell.angle_alpha   90.00
_cell.angle_beta   90.00
_cell.angle_gamma   90.00
#
_symmetry.space_group_name_H-M   'P 1'
#
loop_
_entity.id
_entity.type
_entity.pdbx_description
1 polymer ?
#
loop_
_entity_poly.entity_id
_entity_poly.type
_entity_poly.pdbx_seq_one_letter_code
_entity_poly.pdbx_strand_id
1 'polypeptide(L)'
;VVVTAVSAISDPAFGLHGPSASTHGPAILIIVNGPVTKSIGLNHGQNLFGPGVRANSTIGRAVRLILLNAGGTREFDRSTLGHGGKFSYCIAENETTEWLPLHVQKGYDPQSSSVTVFAGEAPNQFQNHTSQKAESILLTLADRMSALGTFNINGHSEMAVILCPEHYYTCRDQGWNKKKIQDFLQKNAFRNKAELIRGGVLEEEIKPGDEQERIHTVKSAEDILLVVAGGEAGRFSACIPGWGSLHYCRSVTRPLNQATCDT
;
A
#
# COMPACT_ATOMS: atom_id res chain seq x y z
N VAL A 1 18.07 1.21 -6.95
CA VAL A 1 16.87 1.37 -6.09
C VAL A 1 16.56 2.82 -5.78
N VAL A 2 17.41 3.57 -5.04
CA VAL A 2 17.12 4.97 -4.65
C VAL A 2 16.82 5.86 -5.86
N VAL A 3 17.67 5.84 -6.90
CA VAL A 3 17.46 6.61 -8.13
C VAL A 3 16.12 6.26 -8.79
N THR A 4 15.78 4.97 -8.88
CA THR A 4 14.50 4.51 -9.42
C THR A 4 13.32 4.99 -8.58
N ALA A 5 13.42 4.96 -7.25
CA ALA A 5 12.38 5.48 -6.36
C ALA A 5 12.19 7.00 -6.55
N VAL A 6 13.28 7.77 -6.65
CA VAL A 6 13.24 9.23 -6.91
C VAL A 6 12.65 9.52 -8.29
N SER A 7 13.00 8.73 -9.30
CA SER A 7 12.41 8.82 -10.63
C SER A 7 10.90 8.52 -10.61
N ALA A 8 10.47 7.50 -9.86
CA ALA A 8 9.07 7.13 -9.73
C ALA A 8 8.24 8.20 -9.00
N ILE A 9 8.73 8.77 -7.90
CA ILE A 9 8.02 9.87 -7.22
C ILE A 9 8.01 11.16 -8.03
N SER A 10 8.94 11.34 -8.97
CA SER A 10 8.98 12.51 -9.86
C SER A 10 8.02 12.37 -11.06
N ASP A 11 7.38 11.22 -11.21
CA ASP A 11 6.38 11.02 -12.26
C ASP A 11 5.13 11.90 -11.98
N PRO A 12 4.63 12.65 -12.98
CA PRO A 12 3.43 13.46 -12.80
C PRO A 12 2.21 12.69 -12.28
N ALA A 13 2.07 11.41 -12.60
CA ALA A 13 0.98 10.57 -12.10
C ALA A 13 1.07 10.31 -10.58
N PHE A 14 2.28 10.34 -10.00
CA PHE A 14 2.44 10.26 -8.55
C PHE A 14 2.04 11.57 -7.85
N GLY A 15 2.19 12.71 -8.54
CA GLY A 15 1.72 13.99 -8.03
C GLY A 15 2.38 14.42 -6.72
N LEU A 16 3.70 14.20 -6.58
CA LEU A 16 4.48 14.32 -5.33
C LEU A 16 4.19 15.53 -4.44
N HIS A 17 3.89 16.68 -5.05
CA HIS A 17 3.57 17.90 -4.31
C HIS A 17 2.41 17.67 -3.32
N GLY A 18 1.35 16.99 -3.77
CA GLY A 18 0.17 16.69 -2.96
C GLY A 18 0.48 15.98 -1.65
N PRO A 19 0.97 14.73 -1.68
CA PRO A 19 1.26 13.98 -0.45
C PRO A 19 2.39 14.59 0.39
N SER A 20 3.29 15.37 -0.20
CA SER A 20 4.41 16.00 0.54
C SER A 20 4.05 17.31 1.23
N ALA A 21 3.02 18.02 0.75
CA ALA A 21 2.58 19.31 1.29
C ALA A 21 1.23 19.23 2.04
N SER A 22 0.60 18.06 2.07
CA SER A 22 -0.72 17.83 2.65
C SER A 22 -0.74 17.87 4.19
N THR A 23 -1.89 18.24 4.75
CA THR A 23 -2.20 18.15 6.19
C THR A 23 -2.48 16.72 6.70
N HIS A 24 -2.86 15.78 5.82
CA HIS A 24 -3.10 14.37 6.19
C HIS A 24 -1.84 13.60 6.65
N GLY A 25 -0.68 13.97 6.14
CA GLY A 25 0.62 13.39 6.49
C GLY A 25 0.94 11.95 6.04
N PRO A 26 0.67 11.56 4.79
CA PRO A 26 1.13 10.26 4.26
C PRO A 26 2.66 10.21 4.18
N ALA A 27 3.22 8.99 4.23
CA ALA A 27 4.59 8.72 3.84
C ALA A 27 4.64 8.08 2.45
N ILE A 28 5.84 8.09 1.83
CA ILE A 28 6.07 7.38 0.56
C ILE A 28 6.52 5.97 0.88
N LEU A 29 5.62 5.01 0.74
CA LEU A 29 5.93 3.58 0.75
C LEU A 29 6.66 3.20 -0.53
N ILE A 30 7.79 2.52 -0.37
CA ILE A 30 8.62 1.97 -1.45
C ILE A 30 8.52 0.45 -1.38
N ILE A 31 7.95 -0.17 -2.39
CA ILE A 31 7.89 -1.63 -2.55
C ILE A 31 8.89 -2.01 -3.62
N VAL A 32 9.86 -2.85 -3.26
CA VAL A 32 10.91 -3.32 -4.17
C VAL A 32 10.66 -4.77 -4.55
N ASN A 33 10.82 -5.04 -5.84
CA ASN A 33 10.59 -6.35 -6.44
C ASN A 33 11.80 -6.80 -7.28
N GLY A 34 11.88 -8.10 -7.54
CA GLY A 34 12.85 -8.75 -8.42
C GLY A 34 14.19 -9.10 -7.75
N PRO A 35 15.17 -9.58 -8.55
CA PRO A 35 16.44 -10.13 -8.06
C PRO A 35 17.26 -9.19 -7.15
N VAL A 36 17.11 -7.87 -7.29
CA VAL A 36 17.81 -6.88 -6.45
C VAL A 36 17.50 -7.04 -4.97
N THR A 37 16.30 -7.55 -4.63
CA THR A 37 15.89 -7.71 -3.23
C THR A 37 16.83 -8.65 -2.48
N LYS A 38 17.19 -9.78 -3.10
CA LYS A 38 18.16 -10.75 -2.59
C LYS A 38 19.58 -10.20 -2.61
N SER A 39 19.99 -9.53 -3.70
CA SER A 39 21.38 -9.09 -3.86
C SER A 39 21.82 -8.04 -2.84
N ILE A 40 20.90 -7.18 -2.38
CA ILE A 40 21.21 -6.15 -1.38
C ILE A 40 20.67 -6.47 0.02
N GLY A 41 20.03 -7.63 0.20
CA GLY A 41 19.48 -8.07 1.49
C GLY A 41 18.30 -7.21 1.98
N LEU A 42 17.35 -6.91 1.09
CA LEU A 42 16.09 -6.25 1.47
C LEU A 42 15.17 -7.20 2.22
N ASN A 43 14.54 -6.70 3.28
CA ASN A 43 13.59 -7.43 4.10
C ASN A 43 12.20 -7.49 3.44
N HIS A 44 11.67 -8.71 3.35
CA HIS A 44 10.26 -9.00 3.09
C HIS A 44 9.60 -9.80 4.24
N GLY A 45 10.32 -10.04 5.33
CA GLY A 45 9.96 -11.00 6.37
C GLY A 45 9.56 -10.35 7.70
N GLN A 46 9.99 -10.97 8.80
CA GLN A 46 9.69 -10.54 10.17
C GLN A 46 10.01 -9.05 10.40
N ASN A 47 9.21 -8.41 11.26
CA ASN A 47 9.34 -6.99 11.59
C ASN A 47 9.35 -6.10 10.33
N LEU A 48 8.52 -6.41 9.33
CA LEU A 48 8.55 -5.85 7.97
C LEU A 48 8.69 -4.32 7.92
N PHE A 49 7.89 -3.61 8.72
CA PHE A 49 7.88 -2.14 8.79
C PHE A 49 8.70 -1.59 9.96
N GLY A 50 9.33 -2.46 10.75
CA GLY A 50 10.15 -2.08 11.87
C GLY A 50 11.61 -1.83 11.47
N PRO A 51 12.43 -1.41 12.45
CA PRO A 51 13.86 -1.21 12.23
C PRO A 51 14.61 -2.55 12.16
N GLY A 52 15.87 -2.51 11.72
CA GLY A 52 16.81 -3.63 11.89
C GLY A 52 17.43 -4.16 10.60
N VAL A 53 16.89 -3.80 9.43
CA VAL A 53 17.49 -4.16 8.14
C VAL A 53 18.06 -2.94 7.45
N ARG A 54 19.38 -2.98 7.21
CA ARG A 54 20.16 -1.87 6.67
C ARG A 54 19.63 -1.42 5.31
N ALA A 55 19.36 -2.34 4.39
CA ALA A 55 18.91 -1.98 3.04
C ALA A 55 17.59 -1.20 3.05
N ASN A 56 16.56 -1.70 3.73
CA ASN A 56 15.27 -1.03 3.88
C ASN A 56 15.42 0.35 4.51
N SER A 57 16.16 0.43 5.63
CA SER A 57 16.35 1.67 6.39
C SER A 57 17.10 2.71 5.57
N THR A 58 18.17 2.32 4.87
CA THR A 58 18.97 3.23 4.05
C THR A 58 18.17 3.74 2.85
N ILE A 59 17.44 2.87 2.13
CA ILE A 59 16.65 3.29 0.96
C ILE A 59 15.54 4.24 1.36
N GLY A 60 14.71 3.86 2.34
CA GLY A 60 13.62 4.71 2.81
C GLY A 60 14.12 6.04 3.38
N ARG A 61 15.20 6.00 4.17
CA ARG A 61 15.80 7.21 4.73
C ARG A 61 16.42 8.10 3.67
N ALA A 62 17.11 7.55 2.68
CA ALA A 62 17.69 8.32 1.58
C ALA A 62 16.61 9.09 0.80
N VAL A 63 15.51 8.43 0.44
CA VAL A 63 14.38 9.10 -0.23
C VAL A 63 13.79 10.18 0.64
N ARG A 64 13.58 9.93 1.95
CA ARG A 64 13.09 10.98 2.86
C ARG A 64 14.04 12.18 2.94
N LEU A 65 15.35 11.96 3.02
CA LEU A 65 16.33 13.03 3.06
C LEU A 65 16.35 13.84 1.75
N ILE A 66 16.18 13.20 0.60
CA ILE A 66 16.03 13.89 -0.69
C ILE A 66 14.78 14.77 -0.68
N LEU A 67 13.64 14.26 -0.21
CA LEU A 67 12.41 15.06 -0.07
C LEU A 67 12.59 16.26 0.85
N LEU A 68 13.28 16.07 1.99
CA LEU A 68 13.53 17.14 2.96
C LEU A 68 14.44 18.24 2.44
N ASN A 69 15.49 17.88 1.68
CA ASN A 69 16.53 18.83 1.27
C ASN A 69 16.38 19.35 -0.16
N ALA A 70 15.82 18.54 -1.07
CA ALA A 70 15.67 18.89 -2.49
C ALA A 70 14.20 18.92 -2.94
N GLY A 71 13.30 18.17 -2.27
CA GLY A 71 11.87 18.14 -2.58
C GLY A 71 11.03 19.20 -1.87
N GLY A 72 11.66 20.15 -1.16
CA GLY A 72 10.97 21.25 -0.47
C GLY A 72 10.13 20.85 0.75
N THR A 73 10.16 19.58 1.17
CA THR A 73 9.30 19.08 2.27
C THR A 73 9.54 19.84 3.58
N ARG A 74 10.75 20.35 3.84
CA ARG A 74 11.02 21.15 5.05
C ARG A 74 10.15 22.42 5.13
N GLU A 75 9.82 23.01 3.99
CA GLU A 75 9.03 24.24 3.90
C GLU A 75 7.55 23.94 3.75
N PHE A 76 7.22 22.86 3.03
CA PHE A 76 5.85 22.54 2.61
C PHE A 76 5.13 21.48 3.45
N ASP A 77 5.81 20.64 4.24
CA ASP A 77 5.13 19.61 5.03
C ASP A 77 4.23 20.29 6.08
N ARG A 78 2.91 20.18 5.88
CA ARG A 78 1.87 20.74 6.75
C ARG A 78 1.09 19.67 7.48
N SER A 79 1.66 18.46 7.59
CA SER A 79 0.98 17.35 8.26
C SER A 79 0.53 17.73 9.65
N THR A 80 -0.77 17.65 9.89
CA THR A 80 -1.36 17.77 11.23
C THR A 80 -0.88 16.62 12.10
N LEU A 81 -0.79 15.41 11.53
CA LEU A 81 -0.22 14.22 12.14
C LEU A 81 0.68 13.51 11.12
N GLY A 82 1.88 13.12 11.55
CA GLY A 82 2.75 12.21 10.79
C GLY A 82 2.71 10.80 11.38
N HIS A 83 3.31 9.85 10.68
CA HIS A 83 3.53 8.49 11.19
C HIS A 83 4.98 8.05 10.97
N GLY A 84 5.38 6.96 11.65
CA GLY A 84 6.77 6.46 11.65
C GLY A 84 7.36 6.18 10.25
N GLY A 85 6.52 5.91 9.25
CA GLY A 85 6.95 5.72 7.85
C GLY A 85 7.63 6.97 7.25
N LYS A 86 7.34 8.17 7.77
CA LYS A 86 8.04 9.39 7.36
C LYS A 86 9.52 9.40 7.77
N PHE A 87 10.00 8.46 8.57
CA PHE A 87 11.42 8.27 8.82
C PHE A 87 12.08 7.38 7.76
N SER A 88 11.47 6.21 7.50
CA SER A 88 11.85 5.24 6.48
C SER A 88 10.66 4.32 6.19
N TYR A 89 10.31 4.11 4.91
CA TYR A 89 9.17 3.27 4.54
C TYR A 89 9.46 2.46 3.27
N CYS A 90 10.29 1.43 3.41
CA CYS A 90 10.74 0.60 2.29
C CYS A 90 10.65 -0.89 2.66
N ILE A 91 10.07 -1.69 1.78
CA ILE A 91 9.91 -3.13 1.94
C ILE A 91 10.26 -3.85 0.64
N ALA A 92 10.59 -5.13 0.73
CA ALA A 92 10.51 -6.04 -0.42
C ALA A 92 9.22 -6.86 -0.34
N GLU A 93 8.71 -7.27 -1.49
CA GLU A 93 7.71 -8.34 -1.57
C GLU A 93 8.39 -9.72 -1.43
N ASN A 94 7.69 -10.66 -0.81
CA ASN A 94 8.08 -12.06 -0.81
C ASN A 94 7.78 -12.73 -2.15
N GLU A 95 8.80 -12.83 -3.00
CA GLU A 95 8.71 -13.47 -4.32
C GLU A 95 9.03 -14.98 -4.28
N THR A 96 9.14 -15.60 -3.10
CA THR A 96 9.21 -17.07 -2.99
C THR A 96 7.82 -17.73 -2.97
N THR A 97 6.77 -16.92 -3.12
CA THR A 97 5.37 -17.37 -3.15
C THR A 97 4.99 -17.87 -4.56
N GLU A 98 3.87 -18.58 -4.66
CA GLU A 98 3.31 -19.06 -5.93
C GLU A 98 2.55 -17.98 -6.69
N TRP A 99 2.34 -16.81 -6.08
CA TRP A 99 1.62 -15.70 -6.69
C TRP A 99 2.57 -14.81 -7.47
N LEU A 100 2.06 -14.28 -8.60
CA LEU A 100 2.80 -13.31 -9.40
C LEU A 100 3.19 -12.09 -8.55
N PRO A 101 4.48 -11.72 -8.50
CA PRO A 101 4.92 -10.50 -7.83
C PRO A 101 4.27 -9.25 -8.43
N LEU A 102 4.16 -8.19 -7.64
CA LEU A 102 3.51 -6.92 -8.01
C LEU A 102 4.06 -6.35 -9.31
N HIS A 103 5.39 -6.37 -9.50
CA HIS A 103 6.01 -5.85 -10.72
C HIS A 103 5.59 -6.61 -11.99
N VAL A 104 5.44 -7.93 -11.90
CA VAL A 104 4.97 -8.76 -13.02
C VAL A 104 3.50 -8.47 -13.31
N GLN A 105 2.67 -8.28 -12.27
CA GLN A 105 1.28 -7.84 -12.45
C GLN A 105 1.17 -6.45 -13.11
N LYS A 106 2.20 -5.61 -12.95
CA LYS A 106 2.32 -4.29 -13.61
C LYS A 106 2.98 -4.37 -15.00
N GLY A 107 3.23 -5.58 -15.52
CA GLY A 107 3.72 -5.82 -16.88
C GLY A 107 5.24 -5.84 -17.05
N TYR A 108 6.01 -5.87 -15.95
CA TYR A 108 7.46 -5.96 -16.01
C TYR A 108 7.96 -7.41 -16.07
N ASP A 109 9.15 -7.61 -16.63
CA ASP A 109 9.78 -8.92 -16.75
C ASP A 109 10.09 -9.51 -15.35
N PRO A 110 9.76 -10.79 -15.06
CA PRO A 110 10.07 -11.45 -13.79
C PRO A 110 11.56 -11.47 -13.39
N GLN A 111 12.48 -11.34 -14.37
CA GLN A 111 13.92 -11.26 -14.14
C GLN A 111 14.40 -9.82 -13.94
N SER A 112 13.54 -8.83 -14.21
CA SER A 112 13.84 -7.43 -13.92
C SER A 112 13.55 -7.09 -12.47
N SER A 113 14.27 -6.12 -11.93
CA SER A 113 13.91 -5.53 -10.65
C SER A 113 13.11 -4.26 -10.88
N SER A 114 12.24 -3.89 -9.94
CA SER A 114 11.48 -2.64 -10.02
C SER A 114 11.26 -2.02 -8.64
N VAL A 115 10.81 -0.76 -8.66
CA VAL A 115 10.30 -0.04 -7.50
C VAL A 115 8.88 0.43 -7.80
N THR A 116 7.95 0.12 -6.90
CA THR A 116 6.64 0.78 -6.83
C THR A 116 6.65 1.79 -5.68
N VAL A 117 6.24 3.03 -5.94
CA VAL A 117 6.05 4.06 -4.92
C VAL A 117 4.56 4.32 -4.71
N PHE A 118 4.15 4.48 -3.44
CA PHE A 118 2.77 4.70 -3.04
C PHE A 118 2.71 5.69 -1.88
N ALA A 119 1.86 6.72 -1.97
CA ALA A 119 1.62 7.63 -0.85
C ALA A 119 0.52 7.06 0.05
N GLY A 120 0.89 6.67 1.27
CA GLY A 120 -0.02 5.99 2.17
C GLY A 120 0.20 6.33 3.64
N GLU A 121 -0.79 5.97 4.45
CA GLU A 121 -0.77 6.11 5.91
C GLU A 121 0.16 5.07 6.58
N ALA A 122 0.09 4.98 7.91
CA ALA A 122 0.67 3.86 8.63
C ALA A 122 -0.05 2.54 8.32
N PRO A 123 0.63 1.38 8.42
CA PRO A 123 -0.03 0.09 8.31
C PRO A 123 -1.13 -0.11 9.37
N ASN A 124 -2.36 -0.31 8.91
CA ASN A 124 -3.49 -0.71 9.72
C ASN A 124 -3.49 -2.23 9.83
N GLN A 125 -2.79 -2.74 10.85
CA GLN A 125 -2.78 -4.18 11.13
C GLN A 125 -4.18 -4.66 11.51
N PHE A 126 -4.52 -5.88 11.10
CA PHE A 126 -5.63 -6.67 11.62
C PHE A 126 -5.14 -8.07 12.00
N GLN A 127 -5.92 -8.74 12.84
CA GLN A 127 -5.70 -10.11 13.26
C GLN A 127 -6.89 -10.97 12.86
N ASN A 128 -6.63 -12.22 12.46
CA ASN A 128 -7.65 -13.25 12.43
C ASN A 128 -6.99 -14.61 12.70
N HIS A 129 -6.81 -14.92 13.99
CA HIS A 129 -6.17 -16.16 14.40
C HIS A 129 -7.09 -17.39 14.25
N THR A 130 -8.40 -17.19 14.27
CA THR A 130 -9.39 -18.26 14.46
C THR A 130 -9.83 -18.87 13.14
N SER A 131 -10.09 -18.06 12.12
CA SER A 131 -10.72 -18.53 10.89
C SER A 131 -9.83 -19.51 10.14
N GLN A 132 -10.38 -20.64 9.74
CA GLN A 132 -9.72 -21.57 8.81
C GLN A 132 -10.19 -21.37 7.35
N LYS A 133 -11.10 -20.44 7.09
CA LYS A 133 -11.59 -20.12 5.74
C LYS A 133 -10.96 -18.82 5.26
N ALA A 134 -10.40 -18.85 4.05
CA ALA A 134 -9.83 -17.67 3.40
C ALA A 134 -10.87 -16.54 3.25
N GLU A 135 -12.08 -16.88 2.84
CA GLU A 135 -13.19 -15.92 2.71
C GLU A 135 -13.44 -15.13 4.00
N SER A 136 -13.50 -15.80 5.15
CA SER A 136 -13.76 -15.13 6.43
C SER A 136 -12.58 -14.27 6.89
N ILE A 137 -11.34 -14.63 6.55
CA ILE A 137 -10.15 -13.79 6.81
C ILE A 137 -10.22 -12.53 5.94
N LEU A 138 -10.55 -12.69 4.66
CA LEU A 138 -10.67 -11.59 3.71
C LEU A 138 -11.85 -10.67 4.04
N LEU A 139 -12.93 -11.17 4.64
CA LEU A 139 -14.01 -10.33 5.18
C LEU A 139 -13.54 -9.47 6.37
N THR A 140 -12.70 -10.02 7.27
CA THR A 140 -12.09 -9.22 8.34
C THR A 140 -11.19 -8.12 7.77
N LEU A 141 -10.43 -8.42 6.72
CA LEU A 141 -9.63 -7.43 6.01
C LEU A 141 -10.52 -6.39 5.33
N ALA A 142 -11.57 -6.79 4.62
CA ALA A 142 -12.50 -5.88 3.95
C ALA A 142 -13.14 -4.89 4.92
N ASP A 143 -13.52 -5.33 6.12
CA ASP A 143 -13.99 -4.43 7.17
C ASP A 143 -12.89 -3.45 7.63
N ARG A 144 -11.66 -3.94 7.85
CA ARG A 144 -10.52 -3.08 8.23
C ARG A 144 -10.20 -2.01 7.17
N MET A 145 -10.37 -2.34 5.90
CA MET A 145 -10.20 -1.41 4.78
C MET A 145 -11.25 -0.29 4.78
N SER A 146 -12.46 -0.56 5.31
CA SER A 146 -13.64 0.29 5.13
C SER A 146 -13.83 1.35 6.23
N ALA A 147 -12.76 1.83 6.85
CA ALA A 147 -12.87 2.83 7.91
C ALA A 147 -13.38 4.18 7.36
N LEU A 148 -14.39 4.77 8.01
CA LEU A 148 -15.07 6.00 7.56
C LEU A 148 -14.12 7.20 7.39
N GLY A 149 -13.15 7.36 8.29
CA GLY A 149 -12.22 8.48 8.32
C GLY A 149 -11.03 8.37 7.35
N THR A 150 -11.17 7.65 6.24
CA THR A 150 -10.09 7.42 5.27
C THR A 150 -10.37 8.14 3.95
N PHE A 151 -9.31 8.53 3.24
CA PHE A 151 -9.45 9.03 1.87
C PHE A 151 -9.94 7.96 0.88
N ASN A 152 -9.82 6.69 1.21
CA ASN A 152 -10.39 5.63 0.39
C ASN A 152 -11.93 5.72 0.32
N ILE A 153 -12.60 5.98 1.44
CA ILE A 153 -14.07 6.16 1.49
C ILE A 153 -14.52 7.47 0.84
N ASN A 154 -13.82 8.59 1.07
CA ASN A 154 -14.27 9.92 0.63
C ASN A 154 -13.65 10.38 -0.72
N GLY A 155 -12.40 10.04 -0.98
CA GLY A 155 -11.62 10.50 -2.14
C GLY A 155 -11.36 9.43 -3.20
N HIS A 156 -11.59 8.15 -2.90
CA HIS A 156 -11.25 7.03 -3.77
C HIS A 156 -9.78 7.05 -4.22
N SER A 157 -8.87 6.77 -3.29
CA SER A 157 -7.45 6.50 -3.56
C SER A 157 -7.19 5.01 -3.77
N GLU A 158 -5.97 4.65 -4.22
CA GLU A 158 -5.48 3.27 -4.11
C GLU A 158 -5.32 2.85 -2.63
N MET A 159 -5.15 1.55 -2.40
CA MET A 159 -4.83 0.99 -1.09
C MET A 159 -3.78 -0.10 -1.23
N ALA A 160 -2.74 -0.09 -0.40
CA ALA A 160 -1.81 -1.21 -0.31
C ALA A 160 -2.33 -2.26 0.69
N VAL A 161 -2.22 -3.54 0.33
CA VAL A 161 -2.60 -4.67 1.16
C VAL A 161 -1.40 -5.60 1.31
N ILE A 162 -1.05 -5.89 2.55
CA ILE A 162 0.04 -6.78 2.93
C ILE A 162 -0.58 -8.04 3.55
N LEU A 163 -0.51 -9.16 2.83
CA LEU A 163 -0.83 -10.47 3.40
C LEU A 163 0.44 -11.10 3.97
N CYS A 164 0.44 -11.39 5.27
CA CYS A 164 1.52 -12.15 5.88
C CYS A 164 1.37 -13.65 5.59
N PRO A 165 2.47 -14.43 5.69
CA PRO A 165 2.52 -15.83 5.32
C PRO A 165 1.36 -16.72 5.80
N GLU A 166 0.95 -16.71 7.06
CA GLU A 166 -0.13 -17.62 7.52
C GLU A 166 -1.50 -17.35 6.84
N HIS A 167 -1.84 -16.08 6.61
CA HIS A 167 -3.03 -15.74 5.83
C HIS A 167 -2.85 -16.10 4.34
N TYR A 168 -1.66 -15.87 3.79
CA TYR A 168 -1.31 -16.28 2.44
C TYR A 168 -1.47 -17.80 2.24
N TYR A 169 -0.90 -18.63 3.12
CA TYR A 169 -0.99 -20.09 3.02
C TYR A 169 -2.45 -20.55 3.07
N THR A 170 -3.25 -20.02 4.00
CA THR A 170 -4.69 -20.33 4.08
C THR A 170 -5.41 -19.99 2.77
N CYS A 171 -5.10 -18.84 2.17
CA CYS A 171 -5.67 -18.42 0.89
C CYS A 171 -5.22 -19.33 -0.27
N ARG A 172 -3.90 -19.53 -0.39
CA ARG A 172 -3.29 -20.36 -1.44
C ARG A 172 -3.84 -21.79 -1.40
N ASP A 173 -3.87 -22.42 -0.23
CA ASP A 173 -4.31 -23.81 -0.07
C ASP A 173 -5.78 -24.01 -0.45
N GLN A 174 -6.56 -22.92 -0.45
CA GLN A 174 -7.96 -22.88 -0.86
C GLN A 174 -8.15 -22.35 -2.30
N GLY A 175 -7.09 -22.30 -3.10
CA GLY A 175 -7.13 -21.93 -4.52
C GLY A 175 -7.38 -20.45 -4.79
N TRP A 176 -7.10 -19.58 -3.81
CA TRP A 176 -7.11 -18.13 -4.01
C TRP A 176 -5.82 -17.69 -4.70
N ASN A 177 -5.96 -16.68 -5.54
CA ASN A 177 -4.86 -15.95 -6.15
C ASN A 177 -5.07 -14.44 -5.93
N LYS A 178 -4.05 -13.63 -6.25
CA LYS A 178 -4.14 -12.18 -6.05
C LYS A 178 -5.36 -11.54 -6.70
N LYS A 179 -5.70 -11.91 -7.96
CA LYS A 179 -6.84 -11.35 -8.67
C LYS A 179 -8.16 -11.66 -7.97
N LYS A 180 -8.40 -12.92 -7.58
CA LYS A 180 -9.59 -13.31 -6.81
C LYS A 180 -9.70 -12.55 -5.49
N ILE A 181 -8.57 -12.34 -4.81
CA ILE A 181 -8.54 -11.57 -3.55
C ILE A 181 -8.88 -10.11 -3.81
N GLN A 182 -8.25 -9.47 -4.80
CA GLN A 182 -8.50 -8.08 -5.14
C GLN A 182 -9.97 -7.86 -5.54
N ASP A 183 -10.54 -8.74 -6.37
CA ASP A 183 -11.96 -8.69 -6.76
C ASP A 183 -12.88 -8.89 -5.54
N PHE A 184 -12.54 -9.83 -4.65
CA PHE A 184 -13.31 -10.07 -3.44
C PHE A 184 -13.27 -8.88 -2.48
N LEU A 185 -12.09 -8.29 -2.27
CA LEU A 185 -11.92 -7.14 -1.38
C LEU A 185 -12.63 -5.91 -1.96
N GLN A 186 -12.48 -5.62 -3.26
CA GLN A 186 -13.20 -4.50 -3.90
C GLN A 186 -14.73 -4.66 -3.72
N LYS A 187 -15.25 -5.87 -3.91
CA LYS A 187 -16.68 -6.16 -3.78
C LYS A 187 -17.19 -6.01 -2.34
N ASN A 188 -16.41 -6.41 -1.35
CA ASN A 188 -16.86 -6.54 0.04
C ASN A 188 -16.39 -5.40 0.96
N ALA A 189 -15.39 -4.61 0.56
CA ALA A 189 -14.92 -3.46 1.33
C ALA A 189 -15.74 -2.21 0.96
N PHE A 190 -16.86 -2.00 1.65
CA PHE A 190 -17.74 -0.86 1.47
C PHE A 190 -18.34 -0.40 2.80
N ARG A 191 -18.93 0.80 2.77
CA ARG A 191 -19.90 1.28 3.76
C ARG A 191 -21.17 1.69 3.05
N ASN A 192 -22.31 1.58 3.71
CA ASN A 192 -23.56 2.11 3.18
C ASN A 192 -23.53 3.64 3.26
N LYS A 193 -24.14 4.32 2.29
CA LYS A 193 -24.17 5.79 2.25
C LYS A 193 -24.74 6.39 3.55
N ALA A 194 -25.75 5.76 4.15
CA ALA A 194 -26.31 6.17 5.43
C ALA A 194 -25.27 6.19 6.57
N GLU A 195 -24.26 5.30 6.56
CA GLU A 195 -23.19 5.31 7.56
C GLU A 195 -22.25 6.52 7.40
N LEU A 196 -21.98 6.93 6.16
CA LEU A 196 -21.19 8.14 5.88
C LEU A 196 -21.92 9.39 6.35
N ILE A 197 -23.24 9.44 6.16
CA ILE A 197 -24.09 10.55 6.63
C ILE A 197 -24.09 10.60 8.16
N ARG A 198 -24.35 9.47 8.83
CA ARG A 198 -24.31 9.38 10.31
C ARG A 198 -22.95 9.75 10.88
N GLY A 199 -21.88 9.39 10.19
CA GLY A 199 -20.51 9.71 10.58
C GLY A 199 -20.08 11.15 10.29
N GLY A 200 -20.92 11.96 9.62
CA GLY A 200 -20.58 13.32 9.22
C GLY A 200 -19.52 13.42 8.12
N VAL A 201 -19.26 12.31 7.41
CA VAL A 201 -18.38 12.31 6.21
C VAL A 201 -19.12 12.94 5.04
N LEU A 202 -20.43 12.71 4.96
CA LEU A 202 -21.36 13.40 4.05
C LEU A 202 -22.37 14.20 4.89
N GLU A 203 -22.49 15.49 4.63
CA GLU A 203 -23.42 16.37 5.34
C GLU A 203 -24.73 16.50 4.54
N GLU A 204 -25.54 15.43 4.59
CA GLU A 204 -26.83 15.30 3.90
C GLU A 204 -27.90 14.75 4.86
N GLU A 205 -29.18 14.82 4.49
CA GLU A 205 -30.23 14.04 5.16
C GLU A 205 -30.30 12.62 4.59
N ILE A 206 -30.52 11.62 5.45
CA ILE A 206 -30.67 10.22 5.02
C ILE A 206 -31.98 10.05 4.25
N LYS A 207 -31.89 9.50 3.05
CA LYS A 207 -33.02 9.22 2.14
C LYS A 207 -33.35 7.72 2.08
N PRO A 208 -34.57 7.35 1.66
CA PRO A 208 -34.89 5.97 1.34
C PRO A 208 -33.93 5.42 0.26
N GLY A 209 -33.21 4.35 0.58
CA GLY A 209 -32.21 3.72 -0.31
C GLY A 209 -30.76 3.88 0.16
N ASP A 210 -30.44 4.88 0.98
CA ASP A 210 -29.06 5.15 1.44
C ASP A 210 -28.51 4.02 2.34
N GLU A 211 -29.40 3.21 2.94
CA GLU A 211 -29.05 2.03 3.72
C GLU A 211 -28.62 0.83 2.85
N GLN A 212 -28.89 0.88 1.55
CA GLN A 212 -28.54 -0.17 0.59
C GLN A 212 -27.50 0.30 -0.44
N GLU A 213 -27.36 1.61 -0.63
CA GLU A 213 -26.35 2.19 -1.51
C GLU A 213 -24.95 1.97 -0.95
N ARG A 214 -24.11 1.23 -1.68
CA ARG A 214 -22.75 0.88 -1.27
C ARG A 214 -21.73 1.88 -1.79
N ILE A 215 -20.98 2.48 -0.87
CA ILE A 215 -19.81 3.28 -1.17
C ILE A 215 -18.57 2.41 -0.97
N HIS A 216 -17.99 1.99 -2.09
CA HIS A 216 -16.82 1.11 -2.09
C HIS A 216 -15.53 1.85 -1.72
N THR A 217 -14.72 1.20 -0.89
CA THR A 217 -13.44 1.72 -0.37
C THR A 217 -12.42 1.99 -1.49
N VAL A 218 -12.43 1.17 -2.54
CA VAL A 218 -11.62 1.37 -3.74
C VAL A 218 -12.53 1.26 -4.95
N LYS A 219 -12.23 1.99 -6.03
CA LYS A 219 -13.06 2.01 -7.23
C LYS A 219 -12.95 0.70 -8.01
N SER A 220 -11.73 0.21 -8.21
CA SER A 220 -11.48 -1.05 -8.90
C SER A 220 -10.60 -2.00 -8.09
N ALA A 221 -10.58 -3.27 -8.49
CA ALA A 221 -9.71 -4.28 -7.89
C ALA A 221 -8.23 -3.98 -8.16
N GLU A 222 -7.94 -3.33 -9.29
CA GLU A 222 -6.60 -2.91 -9.72
C GLU A 222 -6.03 -1.79 -8.86
N ASP A 223 -6.88 -1.04 -8.15
CA ASP A 223 -6.47 0.00 -7.19
C ASP A 223 -5.95 -0.60 -5.86
N ILE A 224 -5.98 -1.93 -5.71
CA ILE A 224 -5.43 -2.65 -4.55
C ILE A 224 -4.02 -3.15 -4.88
N LEU A 225 -3.00 -2.57 -4.25
CA LEU A 225 -1.61 -3.04 -4.34
C LEU A 225 -1.40 -4.20 -3.38
N LEU A 226 -1.70 -5.42 -3.84
CA LEU A 226 -1.61 -6.64 -3.04
C LEU A 226 -0.22 -7.27 -3.13
N VAL A 227 0.46 -7.36 -1.99
CA VAL A 227 1.75 -8.05 -1.84
C VAL A 227 1.73 -9.04 -0.68
N VAL A 228 2.54 -10.09 -0.80
CA VAL A 228 2.82 -11.01 0.31
C VAL A 228 4.12 -10.57 0.96
N ALA A 229 4.10 -10.25 2.24
CA ALA A 229 5.29 -9.90 3.02
C ALA A 229 4.95 -9.92 4.52
N GLY A 230 5.94 -10.03 5.39
CA GLY A 230 5.74 -10.10 6.83
C GLY A 230 6.34 -11.35 7.46
N GLY A 231 6.23 -11.44 8.78
CA GLY A 231 6.73 -12.59 9.54
C GLY A 231 5.88 -13.83 9.35
N GLU A 232 6.51 -15.01 9.42
CA GLU A 232 5.88 -16.32 9.21
C GLU A 232 4.84 -16.71 10.28
N ALA A 233 4.71 -15.97 11.38
CA ALA A 233 3.86 -16.34 12.51
C ALA A 233 3.05 -15.15 13.06
N GLY A 234 1.87 -15.46 13.60
CA GLY A 234 0.99 -14.55 14.34
C GLY A 234 -0.34 -14.22 13.65
N ARG A 235 -0.72 -14.82 12.51
CA ARG A 235 -2.00 -14.57 11.79
C ARG A 235 -2.44 -13.10 11.78
N PHE A 236 -1.48 -12.23 11.49
CA PHE A 236 -1.64 -10.79 11.28
C PHE A 236 -1.51 -10.45 9.80
N SER A 237 -2.08 -9.34 9.37
CA SER A 237 -1.87 -8.75 8.03
C SER A 237 -2.26 -7.28 8.11
N ALA A 238 -2.08 -6.50 7.04
CA ALA A 238 -2.36 -5.06 7.09
C ALA A 238 -2.96 -4.53 5.80
N CYS A 239 -3.76 -3.47 5.92
CA CYS A 239 -4.06 -2.56 4.84
C CYS A 239 -3.41 -1.19 5.12
N ILE A 240 -3.11 -0.43 4.08
CA ILE A 240 -2.49 0.89 4.17
C ILE A 240 -3.33 1.83 3.29
N PRO A 241 -4.20 2.65 3.89
CA PRO A 241 -4.98 3.64 3.16
C PRO A 241 -4.09 4.58 2.36
N GLY A 242 -4.59 4.98 1.19
CA GLY A 242 -3.90 5.89 0.28
C GLY A 242 -4.18 7.36 0.60
N TRP A 243 -3.44 8.23 -0.08
CA TRP A 243 -3.63 9.67 0.06
C TRP A 243 -4.50 10.26 -1.06
N GLY A 244 -5.39 11.19 -0.68
CA GLY A 244 -6.16 12.02 -1.60
C GLY A 244 -7.12 11.22 -2.48
N SER A 245 -6.93 11.30 -3.79
CA SER A 245 -7.73 10.58 -4.78
C SER A 245 -6.87 10.12 -5.95
N LEU A 246 -7.40 9.16 -6.71
CA LEU A 246 -6.82 8.70 -7.98
C LEU A 246 -6.63 9.80 -9.05
N HIS A 247 -7.24 10.96 -8.87
CA HIS A 247 -7.02 12.13 -9.74
C HIS A 247 -5.72 12.85 -9.41
N TYR A 248 -5.34 12.90 -8.12
CA TYR A 248 -4.19 13.65 -7.64
C TYR A 248 -2.94 12.80 -7.42
N CYS A 249 -3.10 11.52 -7.08
CA CYS A 249 -1.99 10.64 -6.75
C CYS A 249 -2.29 9.20 -7.15
N ARG A 250 -1.37 8.60 -7.90
CA ARG A 250 -1.35 7.18 -8.24
C ARG A 250 0.01 6.58 -7.95
N SER A 251 0.03 5.31 -7.60
CA SER A 251 1.24 4.53 -7.46
C SER A 251 1.94 4.42 -8.79
N VAL A 252 3.27 4.51 -8.75
CA VAL A 252 4.11 4.46 -9.94
C VAL A 252 5.12 3.36 -9.78
N THR A 253 5.11 2.42 -10.72
CA THR A 253 6.11 1.36 -10.81
C THR A 253 7.11 1.70 -11.91
N ARG A 254 8.40 1.69 -11.60
CA ARG A 254 9.50 1.88 -12.55
C ARG A 254 10.48 0.70 -12.47
N PRO A 255 11.01 0.23 -13.61
CA PRO A 255 12.05 -0.78 -13.59
C PRO A 255 13.36 -0.18 -13.06
N LEU A 256 14.17 -1.00 -12.42
CA LEU A 256 15.57 -0.68 -12.22
C LEU A 256 16.26 -0.86 -13.57
N ASN A 257 16.62 0.24 -14.21
CA ASN A 257 17.62 0.19 -15.25
C ASN A 257 18.94 -0.26 -14.60
N GLN A 258 19.75 -1.08 -15.29
CA GLN A 258 21.16 -1.22 -14.92
C GLN A 258 21.70 0.21 -14.76
N ALA A 259 22.29 0.51 -13.62
CA ALA A 259 22.98 1.77 -13.47
C ALA A 259 24.01 1.81 -14.60
N THR A 260 23.85 2.74 -15.54
CA THR A 260 24.89 3.12 -16.49
C THR A 260 25.96 3.88 -15.68
N CYS A 261 26.61 3.18 -14.78
CA CYS A 261 27.91 3.59 -14.26
C CYS A 261 28.97 2.91 -15.14
N ASP A 262 28.90 3.16 -16.44
CA ASP A 262 30.09 3.15 -17.28
C ASP A 262 30.71 4.53 -17.12
N THR A 263 31.47 4.71 -16.04
CA THR A 263 32.57 5.70 -15.82
C THR A 263 33.08 5.56 -14.40
#